data_AF-A0A530GXJ6-F1
#
_entry.id   AF-A0A530GXJ6-F1
#
_cell.length_a   1.000
_cell.length_b   1.000
_cell.length_c   1.000
_cell.angle_alpha   90.00
_cell.angle_beta   90.00
_cell.angle_gamma   90.00
#
_symmetry.space_group_name_H-M   'P 1'
#
loop_
_entity.id
_entity.type
_entity.pdbx_description
1 polymer ?
#
loop_
_entity_poly.entity_id
_entity_poly.type
_entity_poly.pdbx_seq_one_letter_code
_entity_poly.pdbx_strand_id
1 'polypeptide(L)'
;DATELFSRLTRRLVRILQDRTEHGYVFRTDLRLRPDPGSTPLAIPVEAALRYYEARGQNWERAAMIKARPVAGDLAAGAAFLKELQPYVWRKYMDYAAIADVHSIKRQIHAHKGHGEIAVKGHNVKLGRGGIREIEFFVQTQQLIAGGRFPELRGRETVPMLGALAARGWITADARDALTRQYWFLRRVEHAIQMVADEQTHILPDSDEGLKRIALMLGFAGEADFTQAFRASLQQVERHYAALFETAPE
;
A
#
# COMPACT_ATOMS: atom_id res chain seq x y z
N ASP A 1 3.11 18.66 -30.51
CA ASP A 1 4.00 17.79 -29.72
C ASP A 1 3.17 16.72 -29.00
N ALA A 2 3.63 15.47 -29.00
CA ALA A 2 2.93 14.33 -28.39
C ALA A 2 2.81 14.50 -26.86
N THR A 3 3.86 14.96 -26.19
CA THR A 3 3.88 15.17 -24.72
C THR A 3 2.78 16.14 -24.28
N GLU A 4 2.62 17.23 -25.02
CA GLU A 4 1.59 18.24 -24.76
C GLU A 4 0.19 17.67 -25.03
N LEU A 5 0.00 16.97 -26.15
CA LEU A 5 -1.27 16.33 -26.50
C LEU A 5 -1.73 15.37 -25.40
N PHE A 6 -0.87 14.43 -24.99
CA PHE A 6 -1.20 13.45 -23.96
C PHE A 6 -1.38 14.11 -22.59
N SER A 7 -0.62 15.16 -22.27
CA SER A 7 -0.84 15.92 -21.02
C SER A 7 -2.21 16.61 -21.00
N ARG A 8 -2.66 17.17 -22.13
CA ARG A 8 -4.01 17.74 -22.26
C ARG A 8 -5.10 16.66 -22.14
N LEU A 9 -4.89 15.50 -22.77
CA LEU A 9 -5.80 14.35 -22.65
C LEU A 9 -5.93 13.88 -21.20
N THR A 10 -4.81 13.68 -20.50
CA THR A 10 -4.80 13.30 -19.07
C THR A 10 -5.53 14.33 -18.22
N ARG A 11 -5.29 15.63 -18.44
CA ARG A 11 -6.00 16.70 -17.70
C ARG A 11 -7.51 16.67 -17.95
N ARG A 12 -7.93 16.40 -19.19
CA ARG A 12 -9.36 16.27 -19.53
C ARG A 12 -9.98 15.03 -18.87
N LEU A 13 -9.29 13.90 -18.88
CA LEU A 13 -9.73 12.68 -18.21
C LEU A 13 -9.91 12.92 -16.70
N VAL A 14 -8.93 13.57 -16.07
CA VAL A 14 -8.97 13.92 -14.64
C VAL A 14 -10.19 14.80 -14.33
N ARG A 15 -10.48 15.82 -15.15
CA ARG A 15 -11.70 16.65 -15.00
C ARG A 15 -12.97 15.81 -15.10
N ILE A 16 -13.08 14.95 -16.11
CA ILE A 16 -14.26 14.08 -16.29
C ILE A 16 -14.50 13.21 -15.05
N LEU A 17 -13.43 12.74 -14.40
CA LEU A 17 -13.53 11.87 -13.22
C LEU A 17 -13.80 12.65 -11.92
N GLN A 18 -13.17 13.81 -11.74
CA GLN A 18 -13.13 14.52 -10.46
C GLN A 18 -14.08 15.71 -10.34
N ASP A 19 -14.41 16.38 -11.44
CA ASP A 19 -15.19 17.61 -11.38
C ASP A 19 -16.60 17.31 -10.86
N ARG A 20 -17.09 18.17 -9.97
CA ARG A 20 -18.42 18.01 -9.38
C ARG A 20 -19.47 18.61 -10.29
N THR A 21 -20.46 17.79 -10.64
CA THR A 21 -21.65 18.16 -11.42
C THR A 21 -22.89 18.05 -10.53
N GLU A 22 -24.08 18.29 -11.10
CA GLU A 22 -25.37 18.02 -10.44
C GLU A 22 -25.54 16.54 -10.02
N HIS A 23 -24.80 15.63 -10.67
CA HIS A 23 -24.80 14.20 -10.35
C HIS A 23 -23.64 13.78 -9.42
N GLY A 24 -22.92 14.74 -8.82
CA GLY A 24 -21.72 14.47 -8.03
C GLY A 24 -20.46 14.34 -8.88
N TYR A 25 -19.54 13.47 -8.47
CA TYR A 25 -18.27 13.19 -9.15
C TYR A 25 -18.07 11.68 -9.26
N VAL A 26 -17.20 11.22 -10.17
CA VAL A 26 -16.98 9.78 -10.39
C VAL A 26 -15.91 9.23 -9.44
N PHE A 27 -14.67 9.73 -9.54
CA PHE A 27 -13.57 9.34 -8.67
C PHE A 27 -12.60 10.50 -8.43
N ARG A 28 -12.13 10.64 -7.20
CA ARG A 28 -10.92 11.44 -6.91
C ARG A 28 -9.71 10.76 -7.55
N THR A 29 -8.93 11.52 -8.32
CA THR A 29 -7.75 11.09 -9.05
C THR A 29 -6.52 11.75 -8.45
N ASP A 30 -5.44 10.97 -8.25
CA ASP A 30 -4.18 11.45 -7.70
C ASP A 30 -3.02 11.08 -8.64
N LEU A 31 -2.32 12.09 -9.15
CA LEU A 31 -1.22 11.94 -10.10
C LEU A 31 0.17 12.13 -9.44
N ARG A 32 0.25 12.11 -8.11
CA ARG A 32 1.49 12.38 -7.36
C ARG A 32 2.48 11.22 -7.35
N LEU A 33 2.06 10.01 -7.76
CA LEU A 33 2.95 8.83 -7.87
C LEU A 33 3.71 8.75 -9.20
N ARG A 34 3.52 9.70 -10.12
CA ARG A 34 4.28 9.74 -11.38
C ARG A 34 5.74 10.16 -11.13
N PRO A 35 6.68 9.83 -12.03
CA PRO A 35 8.08 10.27 -11.96
C PRO A 35 8.21 11.77 -11.69
N ASP A 36 8.89 12.15 -10.61
CA ASP A 36 9.17 13.54 -10.23
C ASP A 36 8.01 14.52 -10.56
N PRO A 37 6.89 14.43 -9.81
CA PRO A 37 5.66 15.13 -10.14
C PRO A 37 5.79 16.66 -10.05
N GLY A 38 6.86 17.20 -9.46
CA GLY A 38 7.14 18.63 -9.46
C GLY A 38 7.77 19.11 -10.77
N SER A 39 8.53 18.23 -11.44
CA SER A 39 9.40 18.60 -12.56
C SER A 39 9.03 17.96 -13.89
N THR A 40 8.06 17.03 -13.91
CA THR A 40 7.62 16.34 -15.13
C THR A 40 6.22 16.74 -15.58
N PRO A 41 5.98 16.74 -16.90
CA PRO A 41 4.63 16.88 -17.44
C PRO A 41 3.72 15.71 -16.99
N LEU A 42 2.40 15.87 -17.16
CA LEU A 42 1.43 14.85 -16.74
C LEU A 42 1.56 13.54 -17.52
N ALA A 43 1.97 13.64 -18.78
CA ALA A 43 2.32 12.49 -19.61
C ALA A 43 3.79 12.63 -20.03
N ILE A 44 4.55 11.54 -19.88
CA ILE A 44 5.97 11.48 -20.24
C ILE A 44 6.20 10.38 -21.28
N PRO A 45 7.15 10.54 -22.20
CA PRO A 45 7.58 9.47 -23.08
C PRO A 45 8.13 8.27 -22.28
N VAL A 46 7.94 7.06 -22.79
CA VAL A 46 8.40 5.81 -22.15
C VAL A 46 9.90 5.87 -21.84
N GLU A 47 10.73 6.26 -22.81
CA GLU A 47 12.17 6.36 -22.59
C GLU A 47 12.55 7.35 -21.49
N ALA A 48 11.81 8.46 -21.37
CA ALA A 48 12.06 9.45 -20.31
C ALA A 48 11.72 8.87 -18.93
N ALA A 49 10.65 8.08 -18.83
CA ALA A 49 10.30 7.36 -17.61
C ALA A 49 11.36 6.32 -17.23
N LEU A 50 11.85 5.54 -18.20
CA LEU A 50 12.89 4.53 -17.97
C LEU A 50 14.20 5.17 -17.49
N ARG A 51 14.67 6.24 -18.16
CA ARG A 51 15.85 7.00 -17.74
C ARG A 51 15.69 7.58 -16.33
N TYR A 52 14.49 8.05 -15.98
CA TYR A 52 14.21 8.53 -14.62
C TYR A 52 14.38 7.41 -13.59
N TYR A 53 13.74 6.26 -13.80
CA TYR A 53 13.82 5.16 -12.84
C TYR A 53 15.22 4.58 -12.71
N GLU A 54 15.96 4.50 -13.81
CA GLU A 54 17.36 4.07 -13.81
C GLU A 54 18.25 5.03 -13.01
N ALA A 55 18.14 6.34 -13.24
CA ALA A 55 19.08 7.32 -12.68
C ALA A 55 18.69 7.86 -11.29
N ARG A 56 17.39 7.99 -11.01
CA ARG A 56 16.86 8.73 -9.83
C ARG A 56 15.73 8.04 -9.09
N GLY A 57 15.28 6.87 -9.55
CA GLY A 57 14.13 6.20 -8.96
C GLY A 57 14.35 5.87 -7.48
N GLN A 58 13.44 6.32 -6.63
CA GLN A 58 13.52 6.19 -5.19
C GLN A 58 13.05 4.82 -4.72
N ASN A 59 13.45 4.46 -3.51
CA ASN A 59 13.25 3.12 -2.99
C ASN A 59 11.76 2.79 -2.74
N TRP A 60 10.99 3.79 -2.30
CA TRP A 60 9.55 3.65 -2.15
C TRP A 60 8.81 3.50 -3.49
N GLU A 61 9.36 4.04 -4.59
CA GLU A 61 8.75 3.92 -5.93
C GLU A 61 8.80 2.48 -6.42
N ARG A 62 9.82 1.71 -6.02
CA ARG A 62 9.87 0.26 -6.28
C ARG A 62 8.66 -0.45 -5.68
N ALA A 63 8.36 -0.19 -4.41
CA ALA A 63 7.20 -0.76 -3.73
C ALA A 63 5.89 -0.32 -4.37
N ALA A 64 5.78 0.95 -4.79
CA ALA A 64 4.61 1.46 -5.52
C ALA A 64 4.42 0.72 -6.86
N MET A 65 5.51 0.48 -7.60
CA MET A 65 5.47 -0.21 -8.89
C MET A 65 5.08 -1.69 -8.82
N ILE A 66 5.20 -2.35 -7.66
CA ILE A 66 4.63 -3.69 -7.44
C ILE A 66 3.12 -3.70 -7.71
N LYS A 67 2.42 -2.60 -7.44
CA LYS A 67 0.95 -2.51 -7.58
C LYS A 67 0.53 -2.03 -8.98
N ALA A 68 1.46 -1.58 -9.81
CA ALA A 68 1.15 -0.97 -11.09
C ALA A 68 0.54 -1.97 -12.09
N ARG A 69 -0.42 -1.48 -12.88
CA ARG A 69 -1.00 -2.22 -14.01
C ARG A 69 -1.57 -1.25 -15.05
N PRO A 70 -1.52 -1.57 -16.34
CA PRO A 70 -2.31 -0.85 -17.32
C PRO A 70 -3.81 -1.08 -17.05
N VAL A 71 -4.60 -0.01 -17.18
CA VAL A 71 -6.06 -0.03 -16.91
C VAL A 71 -6.89 0.47 -18.09
N ALA A 72 -6.29 1.17 -19.05
CA ALA A 72 -6.94 1.74 -20.22
C ALA A 72 -5.90 2.04 -21.32
N GLY A 73 -6.38 2.35 -22.52
CA GLY A 73 -5.53 2.65 -23.68
C GLY A 73 -4.92 1.39 -24.30
N ASP A 74 -3.71 1.51 -24.85
CA ASP A 74 -2.95 0.38 -25.36
C ASP A 74 -2.36 -0.43 -24.18
N LEU A 75 -3.07 -1.51 -23.84
CA LEU A 75 -2.68 -2.41 -22.75
C LEU A 75 -1.38 -3.16 -23.05
N ALA A 76 -1.07 -3.42 -24.33
CA ALA A 76 0.16 -4.10 -24.73
C ALA A 76 1.37 -3.19 -24.53
N ALA A 77 1.27 -1.92 -24.92
CA ALA A 77 2.31 -0.92 -24.66
C ALA A 77 2.54 -0.71 -23.16
N GLY A 78 1.47 -0.62 -22.37
CA GLY A 78 1.58 -0.50 -20.91
C GLY A 78 2.22 -1.73 -20.26
N ALA A 79 1.89 -2.94 -20.74
CA ALA A 79 2.53 -4.18 -20.28
C ALA A 79 4.01 -4.24 -20.67
N ALA A 80 4.38 -3.78 -21.88
CA ALA A 80 5.76 -3.69 -22.33
C ALA A 80 6.59 -2.75 -21.44
N PHE A 81 6.07 -1.57 -21.11
CA PHE A 81 6.73 -0.64 -20.17
C PHE A 81 6.99 -1.29 -18.81
N LEU A 82 5.99 -1.95 -18.22
CA LEU A 82 6.17 -2.63 -16.92
C LEU A 82 7.15 -3.80 -17.00
N LYS A 83 7.24 -4.48 -18.15
CA LYS A 83 8.23 -5.53 -18.39
C LYS A 83 9.64 -4.94 -18.44
N GLU A 84 9.83 -3.83 -19.13
CA GLU A 84 11.13 -3.13 -19.20
C GLU A 84 11.55 -2.56 -17.84
N LEU A 85 10.60 -2.19 -16.98
CA LEU A 85 10.86 -1.69 -15.63
C LEU A 85 11.22 -2.81 -14.63
N GLN A 86 11.13 -4.08 -15.01
CA GLN A 86 11.41 -5.20 -14.09
C GLN A 86 12.81 -5.16 -13.45
N PRO A 87 13.92 -4.82 -14.14
CA PRO A 87 15.24 -4.76 -13.52
C PRO A 87 15.33 -3.68 -12.44
N TYR A 88 14.58 -2.59 -12.59
CA TYR A 88 14.42 -1.57 -11.57
C TYR A 88 13.67 -2.18 -10.37
N VAL A 89 12.46 -2.72 -10.54
CA VAL A 89 11.68 -3.21 -9.39
C VAL A 89 12.32 -4.43 -8.69
N TRP A 90 12.83 -5.38 -9.47
CA TRP A 90 13.21 -6.73 -9.03
C TRP A 90 14.71 -6.98 -9.15
N ARG A 91 15.50 -6.37 -8.27
CA ARG A 91 16.96 -6.55 -8.25
C ARG A 91 17.36 -8.01 -8.00
N LYS A 92 18.24 -8.53 -8.86
CA LYS A 92 18.74 -9.92 -8.76
C LYS A 92 19.69 -10.13 -7.57
N TYR A 93 20.43 -9.08 -7.21
CA TYR A 93 21.42 -9.09 -6.14
C TYR A 93 21.02 -8.12 -5.04
N MET A 94 21.37 -8.48 -3.80
CA MET A 94 21.22 -7.60 -2.66
C MET A 94 22.43 -6.65 -2.64
N ASP A 95 22.30 -5.54 -3.36
CA ASP A 95 23.30 -4.49 -3.40
C ASP A 95 23.20 -3.55 -2.19
N TYR A 96 24.15 -2.63 -2.06
CA TYR A 96 24.16 -1.64 -0.98
C TYR A 96 22.85 -0.82 -0.92
N ALA A 97 22.27 -0.51 -2.08
CA ALA A 97 20.98 0.17 -2.15
C ALA A 97 19.84 -0.71 -1.59
N ALA A 98 19.85 -2.03 -1.82
CA ALA A 98 18.84 -2.94 -1.30
C ALA A 98 18.92 -3.07 0.22
N ILE A 99 20.15 -3.07 0.75
CA ILE A 99 20.41 -3.03 2.20
C ILE A 99 19.91 -1.70 2.78
N ALA A 100 20.21 -0.58 2.14
CA ALA A 100 19.72 0.72 2.57
C ALA A 100 18.18 0.79 2.62
N ASP A 101 17.48 0.10 1.72
CA ASP A 101 16.00 0.00 1.70
C ASP A 101 15.48 -0.74 2.91
N VAL A 102 16.07 -1.90 3.20
CA VAL A 102 15.80 -2.71 4.39
C VAL A 102 16.01 -1.88 5.65
N HIS A 103 17.13 -1.15 5.78
CA HIS A 103 17.37 -0.28 6.93
C HIS A 103 16.41 0.92 6.98
N SER A 104 16.01 1.49 5.84
CA SER A 104 15.04 2.59 5.82
C SER A 104 13.67 2.15 6.33
N ILE A 105 13.23 0.96 5.93
CA ILE A 105 12.00 0.36 6.43
C ILE A 105 12.14 0.06 7.92
N LYS A 106 13.26 -0.54 8.36
CA LYS A 106 13.57 -0.78 9.78
C LYS A 106 13.52 0.50 10.62
N ARG A 107 14.08 1.62 10.13
CA ARG A 107 14.00 2.93 10.81
C ARG A 107 12.57 3.43 10.94
N GLN A 108 11.75 3.29 9.88
CA GLN A 108 10.33 3.65 9.96
C GLN A 108 9.61 2.83 11.04
N ILE A 109 9.91 1.54 11.18
CA ILE A 109 9.35 0.71 12.25
C ILE A 109 9.75 1.22 13.63
N HIS A 110 11.05 1.48 13.84
CA HIS A 110 11.55 1.93 15.13
C HIS A 110 11.06 3.32 15.53
N ALA A 111 10.87 4.25 14.57
CA ALA A 111 10.32 5.57 14.85
C ALA A 111 8.89 5.52 15.44
N HIS A 112 8.16 4.40 15.24
CA HIS A 112 6.83 4.18 15.80
C HIS A 112 6.84 3.30 17.07
N LYS A 113 7.99 2.70 17.43
CA LYS A 113 8.18 1.96 18.70
C LYS A 113 8.41 2.98 19.82
N GLY A 114 7.36 3.39 20.53
CA GLY A 114 7.54 4.25 21.73
C GLY A 114 6.34 5.05 22.26
N HIS A 115 5.13 4.89 21.75
CA HIS A 115 3.99 5.71 22.17
C HIS A 115 2.80 4.88 22.66
N GLY A 116 2.48 5.01 23.95
CA GLY A 116 1.17 4.81 24.58
C GLY A 116 0.37 3.53 24.29
N GLU A 117 -0.76 3.38 24.97
CA GLU A 117 -1.80 2.46 24.51
C GLU A 117 -2.32 2.90 23.14
N ILE A 118 -2.65 1.95 22.27
CA ILE A 118 -3.28 2.25 20.99
C ILE A 118 -4.70 2.76 21.27
N ALA A 119 -4.90 4.06 21.08
CA ALA A 119 -6.22 4.68 21.09
C ALA A 119 -7.03 4.18 19.89
N VAL A 120 -8.29 3.80 20.12
CA VAL A 120 -9.21 3.32 19.08
C VAL A 120 -9.98 4.47 18.44
N LYS A 121 -10.45 5.42 19.25
CA LYS A 121 -11.01 6.70 18.79
C LYS A 121 -9.96 7.46 17.98
N GLY A 122 -10.35 7.94 16.80
CA GLY A 122 -9.46 8.72 15.94
C GLY A 122 -8.35 7.90 15.31
N HIS A 123 -8.33 6.57 15.51
CA HIS A 123 -7.28 5.74 14.95
C HIS A 123 -7.40 5.70 13.42
N ASN A 124 -6.29 5.92 12.73
CA ASN A 124 -6.23 5.73 11.29
C ASN A 124 -6.02 4.25 10.97
N VAL A 125 -7.06 3.53 10.55
CA VAL A 125 -7.01 2.06 10.30
C VAL A 125 -5.98 1.65 9.25
N LYS A 126 -5.59 2.59 8.38
CA LYS A 126 -4.66 2.33 7.29
C LYS A 126 -3.23 2.71 7.62
N LEU A 127 -3.02 3.94 8.07
CA LEU A 127 -1.69 4.52 8.29
C LEU A 127 -1.25 4.47 9.76
N GLY A 128 -2.17 4.21 10.68
CA GLY A 128 -1.88 4.03 12.10
C GLY A 128 -1.10 2.75 12.36
N ARG A 129 -0.50 2.68 13.55
CA ARG A 129 0.29 1.55 14.01
C ARG A 129 -0.54 0.26 14.01
N GLY A 130 0.00 -0.81 13.44
CA GLY A 130 -0.73 -2.07 13.24
C GLY A 130 -1.78 -2.03 12.12
N GLY A 131 -1.81 -0.95 11.34
CA GLY A 131 -2.81 -0.73 10.30
C GLY A 131 -2.55 -1.50 9.00
N ILE A 132 -3.47 -1.31 8.04
CA ILE A 132 -3.43 -2.00 6.73
C ILE A 132 -2.08 -1.79 6.02
N ARG A 133 -1.51 -0.59 6.10
CA ARG A 133 -0.26 -0.24 5.41
C ARG A 133 0.93 -1.03 5.93
N GLU A 134 0.98 -1.37 7.21
CA GLU A 134 2.05 -2.22 7.76
C GLU A 134 1.98 -3.64 7.18
N ILE A 135 0.78 -4.20 6.99
CA ILE A 135 0.62 -5.50 6.32
C ILE A 135 1.06 -5.42 4.85
N GLU A 136 0.67 -4.35 4.14
CA GLU A 136 1.09 -4.12 2.75
C GLU A 136 2.62 -4.03 2.65
N PHE A 137 3.25 -3.27 3.55
CA PHE A 137 4.70 -3.13 3.58
C PHE A 137 5.42 -4.40 4.02
N PHE A 138 4.87 -5.16 4.95
CA PHE A 138 5.41 -6.48 5.33
C PHE A 138 5.57 -7.37 4.10
N VAL A 139 4.52 -7.46 3.28
CA VAL A 139 4.54 -8.26 2.06
C VAL A 139 5.50 -7.65 1.03
N GLN A 140 5.34 -6.37 0.70
CA GLN A 140 6.14 -5.69 -0.33
C GLN A 140 7.64 -5.72 -0.04
N THR A 141 8.04 -5.60 1.23
CA THR A 141 9.45 -5.70 1.64
C THR A 141 10.04 -7.05 1.26
N GLN A 142 9.34 -8.14 1.63
CA GLN A 142 9.78 -9.49 1.29
C GLN A 142 9.79 -9.71 -0.22
N GLN A 143 8.82 -9.13 -0.95
CA GLN A 143 8.81 -9.18 -2.41
C GLN A 143 10.01 -8.44 -3.03
N LEU A 144 10.40 -7.28 -2.52
CA LEU A 144 11.57 -6.53 -3.01
C LEU A 144 12.88 -7.28 -2.75
N ILE A 145 12.97 -8.01 -1.63
CA ILE A 145 14.13 -8.83 -1.28
C ILE A 145 14.19 -10.10 -2.15
N ALA A 146 13.06 -10.78 -2.33
CA ALA A 146 13.02 -12.13 -2.90
C ALA A 146 12.66 -12.17 -4.40
N GLY A 147 11.85 -11.21 -4.86
CA GLY A 147 11.22 -11.20 -6.18
C GLY A 147 12.20 -11.15 -7.35
N GLY A 148 13.41 -10.64 -7.14
CA GLY A 148 14.48 -10.71 -8.14
C GLY A 148 14.86 -12.15 -8.51
N ARG A 149 14.89 -13.05 -7.52
CA ARG A 149 15.23 -14.47 -7.70
C ARG A 149 14.01 -15.35 -7.96
N PHE A 150 12.84 -14.95 -7.46
CA PHE A 150 11.62 -15.76 -7.44
C PHE A 150 10.46 -15.01 -8.13
N PRO A 151 10.27 -15.17 -9.46
CA PRO A 151 9.28 -14.42 -10.23
C PRO A 151 7.83 -14.55 -9.75
N GLU A 152 7.45 -15.71 -9.26
CA GLU A 152 6.16 -15.99 -8.61
C GLU A 152 5.87 -15.14 -7.36
N LEU A 153 6.90 -14.53 -6.75
CA LEU A 153 6.73 -13.56 -5.65
C LEU A 153 6.48 -12.13 -6.14
N ARG A 154 6.28 -11.91 -7.45
CA ARG A 154 6.04 -10.58 -8.05
C ARG A 154 4.56 -10.23 -8.19
N GLY A 155 3.67 -11.00 -7.56
CA GLY A 155 2.22 -10.75 -7.60
C GLY A 155 1.84 -9.43 -6.95
N ARG A 156 0.78 -8.80 -7.43
CA ARG A 156 0.38 -7.46 -6.98
C ARG A 156 -0.49 -7.50 -5.72
N GLU A 157 -1.15 -8.61 -5.45
CA GLU A 157 -2.18 -8.72 -4.41
C GLU A 157 -1.58 -9.17 -3.08
N THR A 158 -1.92 -8.48 -1.99
CA THR A 158 -1.30 -8.67 -0.68
C THR A 158 -1.52 -10.08 -0.13
N VAL A 159 -2.77 -10.56 -0.14
CA VAL A 159 -3.13 -11.87 0.47
C VAL A 159 -2.58 -13.05 -0.33
N PRO A 160 -2.72 -13.13 -1.68
CA PRO A 160 -2.06 -14.16 -2.45
C PRO A 160 -0.54 -14.20 -2.25
N MET A 161 0.10 -13.03 -2.08
CA MET A 161 1.54 -12.96 -1.83
C MET A 161 1.95 -13.40 -0.43
N LEU A 162 1.13 -13.21 0.60
CA LEU A 162 1.34 -13.89 1.89
C LEU A 162 1.40 -15.41 1.71
N GLY A 163 0.48 -15.97 0.90
CA GLY A 163 0.47 -17.40 0.58
C GLY A 163 1.75 -17.86 -0.15
N ALA A 164 2.16 -17.13 -1.18
CA ALA A 164 3.35 -17.46 -1.97
C ALA A 164 4.65 -17.34 -1.16
N LEU A 165 4.75 -16.32 -0.29
CA LEU A 165 5.89 -16.14 0.62
C LEU A 165 5.99 -17.30 1.62
N ALA A 166 4.87 -17.71 2.21
CA ALA A 166 4.85 -18.83 3.17
C ALA A 166 5.20 -20.16 2.51
N ALA A 167 4.67 -20.43 1.30
CA ALA A 167 4.98 -21.65 0.55
C ALA A 167 6.48 -21.81 0.22
N ARG A 168 7.23 -20.70 0.27
CA ARG A 168 8.68 -20.64 0.03
C ARG A 168 9.52 -20.53 1.30
N GLY A 169 8.88 -20.51 2.47
CA GLY A 169 9.58 -20.36 3.75
C GLY A 169 10.11 -18.95 4.03
N TRP A 170 9.68 -17.91 3.29
CA TRP A 170 10.06 -16.52 3.58
C TRP A 170 9.34 -15.96 4.81
N ILE A 171 8.18 -16.51 5.14
CA ILE A 171 7.40 -16.19 6.33
C ILE A 171 6.83 -17.49 6.91
N THR A 172 6.50 -17.48 8.20
CA THR A 172 5.85 -18.62 8.85
C THR A 172 4.39 -18.75 8.40
N ALA A 173 3.83 -19.96 8.51
CA ALA A 173 2.40 -20.17 8.28
C ALA A 173 1.53 -19.35 9.25
N ASP A 174 2.00 -19.19 10.49
CA ASP A 174 1.34 -18.34 11.50
C ASP A 174 1.26 -16.87 11.04
N ALA A 175 2.38 -16.30 10.56
CA ALA A 175 2.39 -14.93 10.04
C ALA A 175 1.45 -14.78 8.83
N ARG A 176 1.46 -15.75 7.89
CA ARG A 176 0.52 -15.78 6.75
C ARG A 176 -0.93 -15.73 7.24
N ASP A 177 -1.30 -16.62 8.15
CA ASP A 177 -2.68 -16.79 8.60
C ASP A 177 -3.16 -15.60 9.43
N ALA A 178 -2.33 -15.13 10.36
CA ALA A 178 -2.62 -13.95 11.17
C ALA A 178 -2.78 -12.70 10.30
N LEU A 179 -1.80 -12.39 9.45
CA LEU A 179 -1.84 -11.17 8.62
C LEU A 179 -2.95 -11.23 7.56
N THR A 180 -3.29 -12.42 7.04
CA THR A 180 -4.44 -12.58 6.13
C THR A 180 -5.75 -12.24 6.85
N ARG A 181 -5.97 -12.79 8.04
CA ARG A 181 -7.18 -12.49 8.84
C ARG A 181 -7.25 -11.01 9.18
N GLN A 182 -6.16 -10.43 9.65
CA GLN A 182 -6.15 -9.01 10.05
C GLN A 182 -6.27 -8.07 8.86
N TYR A 183 -5.70 -8.40 7.69
CA TYR A 183 -5.91 -7.63 6.47
C TYR A 183 -7.40 -7.53 6.15
N TRP A 184 -8.12 -8.65 6.10
CA TRP A 184 -9.55 -8.63 5.80
C TRP A 184 -10.40 -7.99 6.88
N PHE A 185 -10.04 -8.16 8.16
CA PHE A 185 -10.71 -7.47 9.25
C PHE A 185 -10.54 -5.94 9.14
N LEU A 186 -9.32 -5.44 9.00
CA LEU A 186 -9.05 -4.01 8.88
C LEU A 186 -9.64 -3.41 7.60
N ARG A 187 -9.67 -4.15 6.48
CA ARG A 187 -10.37 -3.72 5.26
C ARG A 187 -11.89 -3.61 5.46
N ARG A 188 -12.51 -4.51 6.23
CA ARG A 188 -13.93 -4.37 6.61
C ARG A 188 -14.17 -3.13 7.46
N VAL A 189 -13.30 -2.86 8.43
CA VAL A 189 -13.36 -1.64 9.25
C VAL A 189 -13.22 -0.39 8.38
N GLU A 190 -12.23 -0.35 7.48
CA GLU A 190 -12.04 0.74 6.51
C GLU A 190 -13.31 0.97 5.67
N HIS A 191 -13.89 -0.09 5.12
CA HIS A 191 -15.10 0.03 4.31
C HIS A 191 -16.30 0.52 5.14
N ALA A 192 -16.47 0.06 6.39
CA ALA A 192 -17.55 0.54 7.26
C ALA A 192 -17.40 2.03 7.59
N ILE A 193 -16.18 2.49 7.89
CA ILE A 193 -15.86 3.91 8.10
C ILE A 193 -16.26 4.73 6.87
N GLN A 194 -15.87 4.27 5.67
CA GLN A 194 -16.15 4.97 4.42
C GLN A 194 -17.64 4.97 4.07
N MET A 195 -18.36 3.87 4.31
CA MET A 195 -19.80 3.78 4.07
C MET A 195 -20.61 4.66 5.03
N VAL A 196 -20.19 4.78 6.30
CA VAL A 196 -20.87 5.65 7.27
C VAL A 196 -20.62 7.12 6.98
N ALA A 197 -19.41 7.48 6.57
CA ALA A 197 -19.03 8.86 6.25
C ALA A 197 -19.42 9.29 4.82
N ASP A 198 -19.69 8.33 3.93
CA ASP A 198 -19.79 8.53 2.47
C ASP A 198 -18.57 9.27 1.87
N GLU A 199 -17.39 8.99 2.43
CA GLU A 199 -16.14 9.66 2.11
C GLU A 199 -14.94 8.71 2.18
N GLN A 200 -13.87 9.05 1.46
CA GLN A 200 -12.59 8.33 1.52
C GLN A 200 -11.79 8.65 2.79
N THR A 201 -12.39 8.41 3.95
CA THR A 201 -11.70 8.50 5.24
C THR A 201 -11.17 7.14 5.69
N HIS A 202 -10.13 7.17 6.53
CA HIS A 202 -9.52 6.01 7.16
C HIS A 202 -9.51 6.14 8.69
N ILE A 203 -10.15 7.19 9.22
CA ILE A 203 -10.08 7.57 10.63
C ILE A 203 -11.36 7.08 11.31
N LEU A 204 -11.23 6.30 12.38
CA LEU A 204 -12.36 5.92 13.22
C LEU A 204 -12.99 7.16 13.89
N PRO A 205 -14.32 7.21 14.06
CA PRO A 205 -14.96 8.31 14.77
C PRO A 205 -14.38 8.54 16.17
N ASP A 206 -14.33 9.80 16.59
CA ASP A 206 -13.89 10.19 17.93
C ASP A 206 -15.00 10.13 18.99
N SER A 207 -16.27 9.98 18.57
CA SER A 207 -17.44 9.89 19.46
C SER A 207 -17.85 8.45 19.75
N ASP A 208 -18.35 8.21 20.97
CA ASP A 208 -18.88 6.91 21.41
C ASP A 208 -20.00 6.42 20.47
N GLU A 209 -20.91 7.33 20.12
CA GLU A 209 -22.01 7.03 19.20
C GLU A 209 -21.51 6.62 17.81
N GLY A 210 -20.48 7.31 17.30
CA GLY A 210 -19.85 6.99 16.03
C GLY A 210 -19.18 5.61 16.05
N LEU A 211 -18.40 5.32 17.09
CA LEU A 211 -17.78 4.00 17.27
C LEU A 211 -18.81 2.89 17.42
N LYS A 212 -19.87 3.10 18.21
CA LYS A 212 -20.96 2.14 18.36
C LYS A 212 -21.64 1.86 17.02
N ARG A 213 -21.86 2.88 16.18
CA ARG A 213 -22.42 2.70 14.83
C ARG A 213 -21.53 1.82 13.95
N ILE A 214 -20.21 2.05 13.97
CA ILE A 214 -19.24 1.22 13.24
C ILE A 214 -19.24 -0.22 13.78
N ALA A 215 -19.22 -0.40 15.10
CA ALA A 215 -19.24 -1.70 15.74
C ALA A 215 -20.47 -2.53 15.33
N LEU A 216 -21.66 -1.95 15.40
CA LEU A 216 -22.92 -2.60 15.02
C LEU A 216 -22.95 -2.93 13.52
N MET A 217 -22.47 -2.03 12.66
CA MET A 217 -22.38 -2.27 11.21
C MET A 217 -21.46 -3.45 10.87
N LEU A 218 -20.42 -3.66 11.67
CA LEU A 218 -19.49 -4.78 11.53
C LEU A 218 -19.98 -6.08 12.21
N GLY A 219 -21.15 -6.05 12.86
CA GLY A 219 -21.75 -7.21 13.51
C GLY A 219 -21.27 -7.49 14.93
N PHE A 220 -20.61 -6.54 15.59
CA PHE A 220 -20.25 -6.66 17.01
C PHE A 220 -21.44 -6.32 17.92
N ALA A 221 -21.45 -6.87 19.13
CA ALA A 221 -22.52 -6.60 20.10
C ALA A 221 -22.53 -5.14 20.60
N GLY A 222 -21.39 -4.46 20.53
CA GLY A 222 -21.26 -3.06 20.90
C GLY A 222 -19.82 -2.55 20.81
N GLU A 223 -19.62 -1.30 21.21
CA GLU A 223 -18.33 -0.59 21.14
C GLU A 223 -17.20 -1.31 21.88
N ALA A 224 -17.48 -1.86 23.07
CA ALA A 224 -16.45 -2.50 23.90
C ALA A 224 -15.84 -3.74 23.22
N ASP A 225 -16.70 -4.61 22.68
CA ASP A 225 -16.31 -5.83 21.97
C ASP A 225 -15.51 -5.48 20.69
N PHE A 226 -16.00 -4.51 19.92
CA PHE A 226 -15.28 -4.00 18.75
C PHE A 226 -13.91 -3.40 19.13
N THR A 227 -13.84 -2.57 20.17
CA THR A 227 -12.61 -1.92 20.63
C THR A 227 -11.57 -2.96 21.05
N GLN A 228 -11.99 -4.01 21.75
CA GLN A 228 -11.12 -5.11 22.14
C GLN A 228 -10.59 -5.88 20.91
N ALA A 229 -11.48 -6.26 20.00
CA ALA A 229 -11.10 -6.97 18.77
C ALA A 229 -10.19 -6.13 17.87
N PHE A 230 -10.48 -4.84 17.74
CA PHE A 230 -9.70 -3.91 16.94
C PHE A 230 -8.29 -3.72 17.51
N ARG A 231 -8.17 -3.46 18.80
CA ARG A 231 -6.87 -3.33 19.47
C ARG A 231 -6.05 -4.63 19.36
N ALA A 232 -6.68 -5.78 19.56
CA ALA A 232 -6.02 -7.08 19.40
C ALA A 232 -5.51 -7.30 17.95
N SER A 233 -6.30 -6.89 16.94
CA SER A 233 -5.87 -6.92 15.54
C SER A 233 -4.60 -6.08 15.33
N LEU A 234 -4.60 -4.81 15.77
CA LEU A 234 -3.47 -3.91 15.58
C LEU A 234 -2.20 -4.44 16.26
N GLN A 235 -2.32 -4.98 17.48
CA GLN A 235 -1.21 -5.59 18.22
C GLN A 235 -0.66 -6.85 17.53
N GLN A 236 -1.51 -7.65 16.89
CA GLN A 236 -1.06 -8.82 16.13
C GLN A 236 -0.27 -8.40 14.88
N VAL A 237 -0.75 -7.38 14.16
CA VAL A 237 -0.02 -6.84 13.00
C VAL A 237 1.33 -6.27 13.44
N GLU A 238 1.34 -5.44 14.48
CA GLU A 238 2.56 -4.83 15.03
C GLU A 238 3.60 -5.90 15.41
N ARG A 239 3.17 -6.99 16.06
CA ARG A 239 4.05 -8.09 16.47
C ARG A 239 4.75 -8.75 15.27
N HIS A 240 3.99 -9.11 14.24
CA HIS A 240 4.57 -9.73 13.04
C HIS A 240 5.43 -8.74 12.25
N TYR A 241 5.02 -7.49 12.19
CA TYR A 241 5.76 -6.44 11.50
C TYR A 241 7.10 -6.13 12.18
N ALA A 242 7.12 -6.07 13.51
CA ALA A 242 8.35 -5.89 14.28
C ALA A 242 9.32 -7.07 14.13
N ALA A 243 8.82 -8.30 14.04
CA ALA A 243 9.63 -9.51 13.88
C ALA A 243 10.32 -9.59 12.51
N LEU A 244 9.90 -8.80 11.50
CA LEU A 244 10.46 -8.82 10.14
C LEU A 244 11.98 -8.54 10.10
N PHE A 245 12.52 -7.80 11.09
CA PHE A 245 13.93 -7.38 11.12
C PHE A 245 14.69 -7.76 12.40
N GLU A 246 14.12 -8.63 13.23
CA GLU A 246 14.83 -9.18 14.41
C GLU A 246 15.84 -10.26 14.01
N THR A 247 15.68 -10.86 12.83
CA THR A 247 16.59 -11.90 12.28
C THR A 247 17.46 -11.41 11.11
N ALA A 248 17.41 -10.12 10.76
CA ALA A 248 18.27 -9.56 9.72
C ALA A 248 19.70 -9.40 10.27
N PRO A 249 20.76 -9.85 9.56
CA PRO A 249 22.14 -9.58 9.95
C PRO A 249 22.36 -8.07 10.11
N GLU A 250 23.20 -7.68 11.08
CA GLU A 250 23.67 -6.29 11.24
C GLU A 250 24.44 -5.78 10.02
#